data_AF-A0A441I6W7-F1
#
_entry.id   AF-A0A441I6W7-F1
#
_cell.length_a   1.000
_cell.length_b   1.000
_cell.length_c   1.000
_cell.angle_alpha   90.00
_cell.angle_beta   90.00
_cell.angle_gamma   90.00
#
_symmetry.space_group_name_H-M   'P 1'
#
loop_
_entity.id
_entity.type
_entity.pdbx_description
1 polymer ?
#
loop_
_entity_poly.entity_id
_entity_poly.type
_entity_poly.pdbx_seq_one_letter_code
_entity_poly.pdbx_strand_id
1 'polypeptide(L)'
;METPIGHVQKQKSPDEALTQLYELLAAKNAPKPGSFTSLNEDQKREYFRLARRRSRARVRAAPSVAATAANINQALADAALMILATDAPSADQVRKVLATIFEQRPGVPISIETKAKGGKLKTKLIARANDV
;
A
#
# COMPACT_ATOMS: atom_id res chain seq x y z
N MET A 1 -10.99 -70.05 8.72
CA MET A 1 -10.43 -68.70 8.96
C MET A 1 -11.10 -67.78 7.97
N GLU A 2 -12.16 -67.08 8.37
CA GLU A 2 -12.90 -66.18 7.49
C GLU A 2 -12.93 -64.79 8.11
N THR A 3 -12.35 -63.83 7.39
CA THR A 3 -12.37 -62.40 7.69
C THR A 3 -13.61 -61.77 7.04
N PRO A 4 -14.48 -61.06 7.79
CA PRO A 4 -15.47 -60.20 7.17
C PRO A 4 -15.15 -58.75 7.54
N ILE A 5 -14.59 -57.96 6.62
CA ILE A 5 -14.61 -56.49 6.76
C ILE A 5 -14.96 -55.87 5.41
N GLY A 6 -16.26 -55.88 5.11
CA GLY A 6 -16.86 -54.97 4.15
C GLY A 6 -17.73 -53.97 4.92
N HIS A 7 -17.21 -52.79 5.23
CA HIS A 7 -18.04 -51.71 5.74
C HIS A 7 -18.92 -51.20 4.59
N VAL A 8 -20.16 -51.71 4.51
CA VAL A 8 -21.18 -51.19 3.61
C VAL A 8 -21.56 -49.80 4.10
N GLN A 9 -21.01 -48.75 3.47
CA GLN A 9 -21.48 -47.39 3.72
C GLN A 9 -22.91 -47.31 3.20
N LYS A 10 -23.89 -47.25 4.12
CA LYS A 10 -25.29 -46.95 3.78
C LYS A 10 -25.29 -45.66 2.96
N GLN A 11 -25.73 -45.74 1.71
CA GLN A 11 -25.94 -44.56 0.86
C GLN A 11 -26.96 -43.66 1.56
N LYS A 12 -26.50 -42.48 1.97
CA LYS A 12 -27.34 -41.43 2.55
C LYS A 12 -28.29 -40.94 1.49
N SER A 13 -29.49 -40.54 1.89
CA SER A 13 -30.41 -39.90 0.96
C SER A 13 -29.75 -38.64 0.36
N PRO A 14 -30.10 -38.26 -0.89
CA PRO A 14 -29.51 -37.08 -1.53
C PRO A 14 -29.60 -35.81 -0.66
N ASP A 15 -30.71 -35.63 0.05
CA ASP A 15 -30.93 -34.48 0.94
C ASP A 15 -30.04 -34.50 2.18
N GLU A 16 -29.83 -35.68 2.79
CA GLU A 16 -28.90 -35.84 3.92
C GLU A 16 -27.44 -35.65 3.49
N ALA A 17 -27.09 -36.11 2.29
CA ALA A 17 -25.76 -35.90 1.72
C ALA A 17 -25.50 -34.41 1.42
N LEU A 18 -26.50 -33.69 0.90
CA LEU A 18 -26.44 -32.25 0.67
C LEU A 18 -26.30 -31.47 1.98
N THR A 19 -27.09 -31.83 3.00
CA THR A 19 -27.05 -31.18 4.31
C THR A 19 -25.68 -31.34 4.96
N GLN A 20 -25.12 -32.55 4.94
CA GLN A 20 -23.79 -32.81 5.49
C GLN A 20 -22.67 -32.13 4.69
N LEU A 21 -22.80 -32.06 3.36
CA LEU A 21 -21.85 -31.31 2.53
C LEU A 21 -21.86 -29.82 2.90
N TYR A 22 -23.04 -29.25 3.13
CA TYR A 22 -23.19 -27.85 3.55
C TYR A 22 -22.55 -27.60 4.92
N GLU A 23 -22.79 -28.46 5.90
CA GLU A 23 -22.17 -28.37 7.24
C GLU A 23 -20.64 -28.48 7.17
N LEU A 24 -20.11 -29.40 6.35
CA LEU A 24 -18.67 -29.58 6.17
C LEU A 24 -18.02 -28.39 5.43
N LEU A 25 -18.71 -27.80 4.45
CA LEU A 25 -18.26 -26.59 3.77
C LEU A 25 -18.32 -25.37 4.69
N ALA A 26 -19.36 -25.26 5.51
CA ALA A 26 -19.46 -24.22 6.53
C ALA A 26 -18.34 -24.35 7.57
N ALA A 27 -18.01 -25.57 8.00
CA ALA A 27 -16.90 -25.84 8.92
C ALA A 27 -15.52 -25.59 8.29
N LYS A 28 -15.33 -25.91 7.00
CA LYS A 28 -14.08 -25.66 6.27
C LYS A 28 -13.87 -24.18 5.93
N ASN A 29 -14.95 -23.45 5.63
CA ASN A 29 -14.93 -22.02 5.31
C ASN A 29 -15.13 -21.13 6.55
N ALA A 30 -15.35 -21.72 7.73
CA ALA A 30 -15.39 -20.98 8.98
C ALA A 30 -14.04 -20.26 9.18
N PRO A 31 -14.04 -18.94 9.40
CA PRO A 31 -12.85 -18.22 9.81
C PRO A 31 -12.20 -18.93 11.00
N LYS A 32 -10.90 -19.30 10.89
CA LYS A 32 -10.16 -19.78 12.06
C LYS A 32 -10.30 -18.74 13.19
N PRO A 33 -10.54 -19.14 14.45
CA PRO A 33 -10.62 -18.18 15.55
C PRO A 33 -9.31 -17.37 15.63
N GLY A 34 -9.42 -16.04 15.54
CA GLY A 34 -8.27 -15.12 15.43
C GLY A 34 -7.85 -14.78 13.99
N SER A 35 -8.51 -15.33 12.97
CA SER A 35 -8.37 -14.92 11.57
C SER A 35 -8.91 -13.51 11.37
N PHE A 36 -8.29 -12.74 10.47
CA PHE A 36 -8.77 -11.41 10.07
C PHE A 36 -10.26 -11.40 9.67
N THR A 37 -10.73 -12.49 9.03
CA THR A 37 -12.12 -12.66 8.60
C THR A 37 -13.12 -12.86 9.76
N SER A 38 -12.63 -13.17 10.96
CA SER A 38 -13.44 -13.31 12.19
C SER A 38 -13.49 -12.04 13.04
N LEU A 39 -12.73 -11.00 12.68
CA LEU A 39 -12.65 -9.76 13.46
C LEU A 39 -13.91 -8.91 13.24
N ASN A 40 -14.40 -8.29 14.31
CA ASN A 40 -15.42 -7.23 14.19
C ASN A 40 -14.80 -5.93 13.61
N GLU A 41 -15.64 -4.96 13.24
CA GLU A 41 -15.16 -3.72 12.61
C GLU A 41 -14.20 -2.91 13.50
N ASP A 42 -14.40 -2.90 14.82
CA ASP A 42 -13.48 -2.23 15.75
C ASP A 42 -12.11 -2.91 15.82
N GLN A 43 -12.10 -4.24 15.84
CA GLN A 43 -10.89 -5.05 15.83
C GLN A 43 -10.15 -4.95 14.49
N LYS A 44 -10.87 -4.88 13.36
CA LYS A 44 -10.27 -4.61 12.04
C LYS A 44 -9.61 -3.23 12.01
N ARG A 45 -10.27 -2.21 12.56
CA ARG A 45 -9.71 -0.84 12.66
C ARG A 45 -8.42 -0.84 13.48
N GLU A 46 -8.42 -1.46 14.65
CA GLU A 46 -7.23 -1.58 15.49
C GLU A 46 -6.12 -2.41 14.82
N TYR A 47 -6.47 -3.50 14.13
CA TYR A 47 -5.53 -4.30 13.35
C TYR A 47 -4.82 -3.44 12.29
N PHE A 48 -5.58 -2.69 11.48
CA PHE A 48 -4.98 -1.81 10.46
C PHE A 48 -4.18 -0.66 11.09
N ARG A 49 -4.61 -0.14 12.24
CA ARG A 49 -3.86 0.89 12.99
C ARG A 49 -2.49 0.34 13.41
N LEU A 50 -2.45 -0.85 14.00
CA LEU A 50 -1.22 -1.50 14.44
C LEU A 50 -0.32 -1.87 13.25
N ALA A 51 -0.89 -2.40 12.17
CA ALA A 51 -0.17 -2.73 10.95
C ALA A 51 0.48 -1.48 10.33
N ARG A 52 -0.25 -0.36 10.24
CA ARG A 52 0.29 0.93 9.78
C ARG A 52 1.41 1.43 10.70
N ARG A 53 1.25 1.31 12.01
CA ARG A 53 2.29 1.70 12.99
C ARG A 53 3.57 0.89 12.81
N ARG A 54 3.46 -0.43 12.70
CA ARG A 54 4.60 -1.34 12.44
C ARG A 54 5.27 -1.03 11.10
N SER A 55 4.48 -0.78 10.06
CA SER A 55 4.99 -0.39 8.75
C SER A 55 5.82 0.90 8.82
N ARG A 56 5.30 1.94 9.51
CA ARG A 56 6.03 3.20 9.71
C ARG A 56 7.29 3.02 10.55
N ALA A 57 7.25 2.21 11.61
CA ALA A 57 8.43 1.92 12.44
C ALA A 57 9.52 1.24 11.61
N ARG A 58 9.17 0.26 10.78
CA ARG A 58 10.10 -0.41 9.86
C ARG A 58 10.70 0.54 8.82
N VAL A 59 9.89 1.47 8.29
CA VAL A 59 10.39 2.51 7.37
C VAL A 59 11.36 3.46 8.06
N ARG A 60 11.13 3.80 9.34
CA ARG A 60 12.06 4.65 10.13
C ARG A 60 13.34 3.94 10.54
N ALA A 61 13.26 2.64 10.82
CA ALA A 61 14.40 1.83 11.25
C ALA A 61 15.27 1.34 10.07
N ALA A 62 14.88 1.62 8.82
CA ALA A 62 15.65 1.22 7.66
C ALA A 62 16.93 2.07 7.57
N PRO A 63 18.12 1.45 7.42
CA PRO A 63 19.40 2.17 7.34
C PRO A 63 19.53 3.02 6.07
N SER A 64 18.70 2.76 5.07
CA SER A 64 18.59 3.56 3.85
C SER A 64 17.15 3.55 3.32
N VAL A 65 16.80 4.58 2.54
CA VAL A 65 15.49 4.66 1.91
C VAL A 65 15.36 3.51 0.90
N ALA A 66 14.41 2.61 1.12
CA ALA A 66 14.18 1.48 0.21
C ALA A 66 13.90 1.97 -1.22
N ALA A 67 14.52 1.34 -2.22
CA ALA A 67 14.37 1.64 -3.65
C ALA A 67 13.01 1.18 -4.22
N THR A 68 11.92 1.66 -3.63
CA THR A 68 10.56 1.45 -4.12
C THR A 68 10.22 2.51 -5.17
N ALA A 69 9.34 2.19 -6.13
CA ALA A 69 8.90 3.14 -7.15
C ALA A 69 8.39 4.47 -6.54
N ALA A 70 7.69 4.40 -5.40
CA ALA A 70 7.23 5.58 -4.69
C ALA A 70 8.38 6.46 -4.17
N ASN A 71 9.43 5.86 -3.60
CA ASN A 71 10.58 6.61 -3.09
C ASN A 71 11.45 7.16 -4.23
N ILE A 72 11.60 6.42 -5.32
CA ILE A 72 12.34 6.87 -6.51
C ILE A 72 11.62 8.10 -7.11
N ASN A 73 10.31 8.02 -7.32
CA ASN A 73 9.53 9.14 -7.84
C ASN A 73 9.59 10.37 -6.92
N GLN A 74 9.55 10.15 -5.60
CA GLN A 74 9.66 11.24 -4.65
C GLN A 74 11.07 11.86 -4.64
N ALA A 75 12.13 11.07 -4.80
CA ALA A 75 13.50 11.57 -4.88
C ALA A 75 13.71 12.40 -6.16
N LEU A 76 13.18 11.93 -7.30
CA LEU A 76 13.19 12.68 -8.55
C LEU A 76 12.39 13.97 -8.44
N ALA A 77 11.21 13.93 -7.79
CA ALA A 77 10.42 15.13 -7.54
C ALA A 77 11.16 16.14 -6.66
N ASP A 78 11.82 15.68 -5.60
CA ASP A 78 12.63 16.55 -4.73
C ASP A 78 13.81 17.17 -5.49
N ALA A 79 14.49 16.41 -6.34
CA ALA A 79 15.57 16.91 -7.20
C ALA A 79 15.07 17.97 -8.19
N ALA A 80 13.92 17.73 -8.84
CA ALA A 80 13.30 18.70 -9.74
C ALA A 80 12.92 20.00 -9.01
N LEU A 81 12.41 19.90 -7.78
CA LEU A 81 12.12 21.06 -6.93
C LEU A 81 13.38 21.84 -6.57
N MET A 82 14.49 21.16 -6.26
CA MET A 82 15.77 21.83 -6.00
C MET A 82 16.29 22.56 -7.23
N ILE A 83 16.25 21.92 -8.41
CA ILE A 83 16.66 22.53 -9.68
C ILE A 83 15.84 23.81 -9.97
N LEU A 84 14.52 23.76 -9.74
CA LEU A 84 13.65 24.94 -9.90
C LEU A 84 13.92 26.02 -8.85
N ALA A 85 14.26 25.64 -7.62
CA ALA A 85 14.52 26.58 -6.54
C ALA A 85 15.83 27.35 -6.74
N THR A 86 16.87 26.68 -7.25
CA THR A 86 18.19 27.27 -7.48
C THR A 86 18.40 27.85 -8.87
N ASP A 87 17.40 27.72 -9.75
CA ASP A 87 17.51 28.06 -11.18
C ASP A 87 18.72 27.37 -11.84
N ALA A 88 18.96 26.12 -11.48
CA ALA A 88 20.09 25.35 -11.96
C ALA A 88 19.99 25.05 -13.47
N PRO A 89 21.11 24.70 -14.15
CA PRO A 89 21.08 24.19 -15.52
C PRO A 89 20.04 23.06 -15.63
N SER A 90 19.21 23.11 -16.66
CA SER A 90 18.02 22.24 -16.88
C SER A 90 16.73 22.62 -16.15
N ALA A 91 16.65 23.73 -15.41
CA ALA A 91 15.38 24.24 -14.86
C ALA A 91 14.32 24.50 -15.95
N ASP A 92 14.74 24.96 -17.13
CA ASP A 92 13.86 25.17 -18.28
C ASP A 92 13.19 23.89 -18.77
N GLN A 93 13.87 22.75 -18.67
CA GLN A 93 13.28 21.46 -19.04
C GLN A 93 12.15 21.11 -18.08
N VAL A 94 12.33 21.36 -16.78
CA VAL A 94 11.28 21.15 -15.77
C VAL A 94 10.11 22.11 -16.02
N ARG A 95 10.37 23.38 -16.35
CA ARG A 95 9.32 24.35 -16.71
C ARG A 95 8.52 23.91 -17.94
N LYS A 96 9.18 23.41 -18.99
CA LYS A 96 8.51 22.88 -20.18
C LYS A 96 7.59 21.71 -19.84
N VAL A 97 8.06 20.77 -19.04
CA VAL A 97 7.24 19.63 -18.58
C VAL A 97 6.02 20.11 -17.80
N LEU A 98 6.18 21.07 -16.89
CA LEU A 98 5.06 21.66 -16.15
C LEU A 98 4.07 22.39 -17.08
N ALA A 99 4.55 23.14 -18.07
CA ALA A 99 3.72 23.83 -19.03
C ALA A 99 2.90 22.86 -19.89
N THR A 100 3.47 21.73 -20.30
CA THR A 100 2.77 20.68 -21.04
C THR A 100 1.71 19.99 -20.20
N ILE A 101 2.01 19.62 -18.95
CA ILE A 101 1.05 18.92 -18.07
C ILE A 101 -0.11 19.85 -17.66
N PHE A 102 0.18 21.13 -17.43
CA PHE A 102 -0.79 22.13 -16.98
C PHE A 102 -1.19 23.11 -18.09
N GLU A 103 -1.25 22.66 -19.34
CA GLU A 103 -1.58 23.50 -20.50
C GLU A 103 -2.89 24.30 -20.31
N GLN A 104 -3.91 23.66 -19.74
CA GLN A 104 -5.22 24.29 -19.46
C GLN A 104 -5.20 25.26 -18.26
N ARG A 105 -4.10 25.34 -17.51
CA ARG A 105 -3.96 26.14 -16.28
C ARG A 105 -2.59 26.83 -16.23
N PRO A 106 -2.35 27.85 -17.07
CA PRO A 106 -1.04 28.49 -17.20
C PRO A 106 -0.53 29.16 -15.90
N GLY A 107 -1.42 29.51 -14.97
CA GLY A 107 -1.04 30.04 -13.65
C GLY A 107 -0.41 29.02 -12.71
N VAL A 108 -0.59 27.72 -12.95
CA VAL A 108 -0.10 26.64 -12.08
C VAL A 108 1.43 26.49 -12.20
N PRO A 109 2.04 26.40 -13.40
CA PRO A 109 3.50 26.38 -13.54
C PRO A 109 4.20 27.56 -12.86
N ILE A 110 3.68 28.78 -13.05
CA ILE A 110 4.21 30.00 -12.41
C ILE A 110 4.13 29.88 -10.89
N SER A 111 2.96 29.47 -10.36
CA SER A 111 2.78 29.29 -8.92
C SER A 111 3.71 28.22 -8.35
N ILE A 112 3.96 27.13 -9.07
CA ILE A 112 4.88 26.06 -8.66
C ILE A 112 6.30 26.62 -8.59
N GLU A 113 6.74 27.36 -9.59
CA GLU A 113 8.07 27.97 -9.60
C GLU A 113 8.25 28.95 -8.44
N THR A 114 7.30 29.85 -8.21
CA THR A 114 7.36 30.79 -7.08
C THR A 114 7.39 30.06 -5.74
N LYS A 115 6.64 28.96 -5.60
CA LYS A 115 6.62 28.15 -4.37
C LYS A 115 7.90 27.33 -4.19
N ALA A 116 8.53 26.88 -5.28
CA ALA A 116 9.83 26.20 -5.25
C ALA A 116 10.92 27.17 -4.80
N LYS A 117 11.02 28.34 -5.47
CA LYS A 117 11.96 29.42 -5.11
C LYS A 117 11.75 29.93 -3.68
N GLY A 118 10.50 30.02 -3.24
CA GLY A 118 10.14 30.41 -1.87
C GLY A 118 10.29 29.33 -0.80
N GLY A 119 10.80 28.14 -1.14
CA GLY A 119 10.99 27.03 -0.18
C GLY A 119 9.70 26.46 0.40
N LYS A 120 8.54 26.80 -0.16
CA LYS A 120 7.21 26.36 0.32
C LYS A 120 6.88 24.92 -0.12
N LEU A 121 7.58 24.41 -1.13
CA LEU A 121 7.50 23.01 -1.54
C LEU A 121 8.57 22.21 -0.81
N LYS A 122 8.13 21.40 0.17
CA LYS A 122 9.02 20.60 1.00
C LYS A 122 9.59 19.42 0.19
N THR A 123 10.92 19.33 0.14
CA THR A 123 11.66 18.17 -0.37
C THR A 123 11.65 17.06 0.69
N LYS A 124 10.70 16.13 0.58
CA LYS A 124 10.33 15.24 1.69
C LYS A 124 11.35 14.16 2.00
N LEU A 125 12.08 13.66 1.01
CA LEU A 125 13.13 12.65 1.20
C LEU A 125 14.48 13.28 1.47
N ILE A 126 14.82 14.38 0.81
CA ILE A 126 16.10 15.07 1.05
C ILE A 126 16.12 15.69 2.45
N ALA A 127 15.03 16.32 2.90
CA ALA A 127 14.94 16.80 4.27
C ALA A 127 15.11 15.65 5.28
N ARG A 128 14.50 14.49 5.04
CA ARG A 128 14.67 13.30 5.90
C ARG A 128 16.07 12.71 5.87
N ALA A 129 16.78 12.82 4.76
CA ALA A 129 18.15 12.34 4.64
C ALA A 129 19.15 13.28 5.35
N ASN A 130 18.87 14.58 5.38
CA ASN A 130 19.70 15.58 6.07
C ASN A 130 19.43 15.69 7.58
N ASP A 131 18.30 15.17 8.07
CA ASP A 131 17.92 15.14 9.49
C ASP A 131 18.51 13.92 10.26
N VAL A 132 19.33 13.09 9.60
CA VAL A 132 20.07 11.94 10.16
C VAL A 132 21.53 12.32 10.31
#